data_AF-A0A060BNA0-F1
#
_entry.id   AF-A0A060BNA0-F1
#
_cell.length_a   1.000
_cell.length_b   1.000
_cell.length_c   1.000
_cell.angle_alpha   90.00
_cell.angle_beta   90.00
_cell.angle_gamma   90.00
#
_symmetry.space_group_name_H-M   'P 1'
#
loop_
_entity.id
_entity.type
_entity.pdbx_description
1 polymer ?
#
loop_
_entity_poly.entity_id
_entity_poly.type
_entity_poly.pdbx_seq_one_letter_code
_entity_poly.pdbx_strand_id
1 'polypeptide(L)'
;MLPNFRAIMRYNPAEAYALAIGHLSDRLRGGGGFVQNWPRYERVLTRAERLELQQLLERRGFDVGEPDGRLGAKTRAAIRDFQAGTGNIPDGFASASILEKLRAADQARASVPRR
;
A
#
# COMPACT_ATOMS: atom_id res chain seq x y z
N MET A 1 7.20 16.19 -1.85
CA MET A 1 7.82 15.87 -3.17
C MET A 1 8.23 17.15 -3.88
N LEU A 2 9.47 17.22 -4.34
CA LEU A 2 10.07 18.38 -5.00
C LEU A 2 9.60 18.54 -6.47
N PRO A 3 9.70 19.74 -7.08
CA PRO A 3 9.31 19.98 -8.48
C PRO A 3 9.98 19.04 -9.48
N ASN A 4 11.27 18.76 -9.34
CA ASN A 4 12.02 17.89 -10.24
C ASN A 4 11.50 16.44 -10.24
N PHE A 5 11.08 15.93 -9.09
CA PHE A 5 10.46 14.60 -9.01
C PHE A 5 9.16 14.53 -9.82
N ARG A 6 8.33 15.59 -9.74
CA ARG A 6 7.10 15.70 -10.54
C ARG A 6 7.39 15.80 -12.03
N ALA A 7 8.49 16.45 -12.42
CA ALA A 7 8.90 16.53 -13.82
C ALA A 7 9.24 15.14 -14.40
N ILE A 8 9.98 14.29 -13.66
CA ILE A 8 10.29 12.91 -14.09
C ILE A 8 9.01 12.08 -14.22
N MET A 9 8.06 12.22 -13.28
CA MET A 9 6.78 11.50 -13.34
C MET A 9 5.90 11.89 -14.54
N ARG A 10 6.11 13.06 -15.17
CA ARG A 10 5.40 13.42 -16.41
C ARG A 10 5.82 12.54 -17.59
N TYR A 11 7.04 12.00 -17.57
CA TYR A 11 7.53 11.08 -18.59
C TYR A 11 6.98 9.67 -18.38
N ASN A 12 7.01 9.19 -17.14
CA ASN A 12 6.42 7.91 -16.74
C ASN A 12 5.79 8.05 -15.34
N PRO A 13 4.45 7.94 -15.20
CA PRO A 13 3.72 8.19 -13.95
C PRO A 13 3.85 7.02 -12.95
N ALA A 14 5.09 6.68 -12.59
CA ALA A 14 5.44 5.64 -11.65
C ALA A 14 6.48 6.15 -10.64
N GLU A 15 6.13 6.11 -9.34
CA GLU A 15 7.00 6.60 -8.27
C GLU A 15 8.33 5.82 -8.21
N ALA A 16 8.29 4.50 -8.39
CA ALA A 16 9.49 3.66 -8.42
C ALA A 16 10.43 4.04 -9.57
N TYR A 17 9.88 4.42 -10.72
CA TYR A 17 10.67 4.91 -11.85
C TYR A 17 11.34 6.25 -11.53
N ALA A 18 10.57 7.20 -11.00
CA ALA A 18 11.11 8.51 -10.63
C ALA A 18 12.18 8.40 -9.52
N LEU A 19 11.98 7.49 -8.55
CA LEU A 19 12.98 7.17 -7.52
C LEU A 19 14.25 6.59 -8.14
N ALA A 20 14.13 5.64 -9.08
CA ALA A 20 15.27 5.01 -9.74
C ALA A 20 16.10 6.03 -10.54
N ILE A 21 15.46 6.91 -11.31
CA ILE A 21 16.14 7.96 -12.08
C ILE A 21 16.82 8.98 -11.17
N GLY A 22 16.13 9.43 -10.11
CA GLY A 22 16.72 10.32 -9.11
C GLY A 22 17.94 9.69 -8.45
N HIS A 23 17.80 8.45 -7.96
CA HIS A 23 18.89 7.74 -7.31
C HIS A 23 20.07 7.48 -8.24
N LEU A 24 19.83 7.05 -9.49
CA LEU A 24 20.88 6.88 -10.50
C LEU A 24 21.63 8.20 -10.74
N SER A 25 20.90 9.32 -10.81
CA SER A 25 21.48 10.64 -10.99
C SER A 25 22.36 11.07 -9.82
N ASP A 26 22.01 10.68 -8.59
CA ASP A 26 22.84 10.91 -7.41
C ASP A 26 24.10 10.03 -7.44
N ARG A 27 23.96 8.75 -7.82
CA ARG A 27 25.07 7.80 -7.93
C ARG A 27 26.11 8.24 -8.96
N LEU A 28 25.68 8.78 -10.10
CA LEU A 28 26.57 9.32 -11.14
C LEU A 28 27.37 10.54 -10.68
N ARG A 29 26.88 11.30 -9.69
CA ARG A 29 27.59 12.44 -9.09
C ARG A 29 28.50 12.03 -7.92
N GLY A 30 28.66 10.74 -7.66
CA GLY A 30 29.43 10.23 -6.51
C GLY A 30 28.62 10.15 -5.21
N GLY A 31 27.30 10.32 -5.27
CA GLY A 31 26.41 10.13 -4.11
C GLY A 31 26.40 8.70 -3.59
N GLY A 32 26.13 8.54 -2.30
CA GLY A 32 26.01 7.24 -1.63
C GLY A 32 24.80 6.42 -2.08
N GLY A 33 24.76 5.15 -1.66
CA GLY A 33 23.59 4.30 -1.81
C GLY A 33 22.47 4.65 -0.83
N PHE A 34 21.35 3.91 -0.88
CA PHE A 34 20.35 3.97 0.19
C PHE A 34 20.97 3.58 1.53
N VAL A 35 20.75 4.40 2.55
CA VAL A 35 21.30 4.18 3.90
C VAL A 35 20.55 3.06 4.65
N GLN A 36 19.25 2.93 4.39
CA GLN A 36 18.39 1.92 5.02
C GLN A 36 18.30 0.67 4.16
N ASN A 37 18.32 -0.50 4.83
CA ASN A 37 18.10 -1.77 4.15
C ASN A 37 16.64 -1.92 3.72
N TRP A 38 16.44 -2.55 2.56
CA TRP A 38 15.10 -2.93 2.11
C TRP A 38 14.49 -3.99 3.04
N PRO A 39 13.22 -3.84 3.45
CA PRO A 39 12.54 -4.85 4.26
C PRO A 39 12.33 -6.13 3.43
N ARG A 40 13.09 -7.18 3.73
CA ARG A 40 13.02 -8.47 3.01
C ARG A 40 11.97 -9.45 3.56
N TYR A 41 11.40 -9.16 4.72
CA TYR A 41 10.35 -9.97 5.33
C TYR A 41 8.96 -9.67 4.76
N GLU A 42 8.81 -8.57 4.01
CA GLU A 42 7.52 -8.15 3.47
C GLU A 42 7.23 -8.87 2.17
N ARG A 43 6.14 -9.65 2.16
CA ARG A 43 5.71 -10.40 0.98
C ARG A 43 4.80 -9.53 0.13
N VAL A 44 5.08 -9.48 -1.18
CA VAL A 44 4.19 -8.79 -2.13
C VAL A 44 2.89 -9.58 -2.30
N LEU A 45 1.76 -8.88 -2.17
CA LEU A 45 0.44 -9.47 -2.42
C LEU A 45 0.24 -9.81 -3.90
N THR A 46 -0.28 -11.01 -4.14
CA THR A 46 -0.76 -11.41 -5.47
C THR A 46 -1.93 -10.50 -5.90
N ARG A 47 -2.29 -10.54 -7.19
CA ARG A 47 -3.47 -9.78 -7.66
C ARG A 47 -4.76 -10.23 -6.98
N ALA A 48 -4.92 -11.53 -6.76
CA ALA A 48 -6.09 -12.10 -6.08
C ALA A 48 -6.17 -11.60 -4.63
N GLU A 49 -5.06 -11.59 -3.90
CA GLU A 49 -4.99 -11.08 -2.53
C GLU A 49 -5.25 -9.57 -2.44
N ARG A 50 -4.81 -8.78 -3.43
CA ARG A 50 -5.14 -7.35 -3.49
C ARG A 50 -6.64 -7.11 -3.70
N LEU A 51 -7.27 -7.91 -4.55
CA LEU A 51 -8.71 -7.86 -4.76
C LEU A 51 -9.47 -8.25 -3.49
N GLU A 52 -9.05 -9.33 -2.83
CA GLU A 52 -9.61 -9.77 -1.55
C GLU A 52 -9.48 -8.68 -0.47
N LEU A 53 -8.31 -8.04 -0.36
CA LEU A 53 -8.07 -6.94 0.55
C LEU A 53 -9.06 -5.78 0.32
N GLN A 54 -9.27 -5.38 -0.94
CA GLN A 54 -10.25 -4.34 -1.29
C GLN A 54 -11.67 -4.75 -0.87
N GLN A 55 -12.09 -5.98 -1.18
CA GLN A 55 -13.42 -6.48 -0.81
C GLN A 55 -13.60 -6.54 0.72
N LEU A 56 -12.56 -6.92 1.47
CA LEU A 56 -12.59 -6.95 2.94
C LEU A 56 -12.74 -5.56 3.55
N LEU A 57 -12.05 -4.57 2.97
CA LEU A 57 -12.16 -3.17 3.38
C LEU A 57 -13.55 -2.60 3.04
N GLU A 58 -14.06 -2.86 1.85
CA GLU A 58 -15.40 -2.43 1.43
C GLU A 58 -16.50 -2.99 2.34
N ARG A 59 -16.42 -4.29 2.69
CA ARG A 59 -17.36 -4.91 3.65
C ARG A 59 -17.37 -4.25 5.03
N ARG A 60 -16.33 -3.50 5.38
CA ARG A 60 -16.20 -2.74 6.64
C ARG A 60 -16.61 -1.28 6.51
N GLY A 61 -17.01 -0.84 5.32
CA GLY A 61 -17.46 0.52 5.05
C GLY A 61 -16.34 1.48 4.65
N PHE A 62 -15.13 1.00 4.34
CA PHE A 62 -14.08 1.86 3.79
C PHE A 62 -14.28 2.04 2.28
N ASP A 63 -14.14 3.27 1.78
CA ASP A 63 -14.21 3.57 0.34
C ASP A 63 -12.90 3.16 -0.37
N VAL A 64 -12.92 2.00 -1.01
CA VAL A 64 -11.82 1.52 -1.86
C VAL A 64 -12.00 1.86 -3.35
N GLY A 65 -13.13 2.44 -3.74
CA GLY A 65 -13.60 2.45 -5.13
C GLY A 65 -14.14 1.09 -5.57
N GLU A 66 -14.09 0.78 -6.87
CA GLU A 66 -14.41 -0.55 -7.38
C GLU A 66 -13.24 -1.51 -7.10
N PRO A 67 -13.46 -2.66 -6.43
CA PRO A 67 -12.43 -3.66 -6.23
C PRO A 67 -11.94 -4.26 -7.56
N ASP A 68 -10.72 -3.91 -7.99
CA ASP A 68 -10.13 -4.29 -9.28
C ASP A 68 -8.73 -4.96 -9.16
N GLY A 69 -8.22 -5.06 -7.93
CA GLY A 69 -6.88 -5.51 -7.56
C GLY A 69 -5.77 -4.46 -7.76
N ARG A 70 -6.10 -3.23 -8.19
CA ARG A 70 -5.17 -2.11 -8.32
C ARG A 70 -5.25 -1.24 -7.07
N LEU A 71 -4.11 -1.09 -6.40
CA LEU A 71 -4.02 -0.34 -5.14
C LEU A 71 -3.95 1.16 -5.41
N GLY A 72 -5.04 1.76 -5.88
CA GLY A 72 -5.13 3.19 -6.21
C GLY A 72 -5.16 4.11 -4.98
N ALA A 73 -5.36 5.41 -5.20
CA ALA A 73 -5.38 6.40 -4.11
C ALA A 73 -6.47 6.12 -3.06
N LYS A 74 -7.67 5.72 -3.49
CA LYS A 74 -8.78 5.33 -2.61
C LYS A 74 -8.44 4.10 -1.78
N THR A 75 -7.96 3.02 -2.41
CA THR A 75 -7.55 1.81 -1.68
C THR A 75 -6.44 2.11 -0.66
N ARG A 76 -5.44 2.92 -1.01
CA ARG A 76 -4.38 3.32 -0.06
C ARG A 76 -4.92 4.16 1.09
N ALA A 77 -5.93 5.00 0.86
CA ALA A 77 -6.60 5.75 1.94
C ALA A 77 -7.37 4.82 2.87
N ALA A 78 -8.18 3.92 2.32
CA ALA A 78 -8.89 2.90 3.09
C ALA A 78 -7.95 2.02 3.95
N ILE A 79 -6.78 1.65 3.41
CA ILE A 79 -5.77 0.92 4.18
C ILE A 79 -5.25 1.76 5.36
N ARG A 80 -4.96 3.05 5.15
CA ARG A 80 -4.52 3.94 6.24
C ARG A 80 -5.55 4.05 7.34
N ASP A 81 -6.82 4.20 6.97
CA ASP A 81 -7.91 4.33 7.93
C ASP A 81 -8.08 3.05 8.74
N PHE A 82 -7.98 1.89 8.07
CA PHE A 82 -7.98 0.59 8.76
C PHE A 82 -6.76 0.41 9.68
N GLN A 83 -5.57 0.79 9.24
CA GLN A 83 -4.34 0.73 10.03
C GLN A 83 -4.45 1.59 11.30
N ALA A 84 -4.96 2.81 11.17
CA ALA A 84 -5.20 3.72 12.28
C ALA A 84 -6.16 3.11 13.31
N GLY A 85 -7.25 2.47 12.85
CA GLY A 85 -8.22 1.80 13.72
C GLY A 85 -7.70 0.54 14.42
N THR A 86 -6.56 0.00 13.99
CA THR A 86 -5.99 -1.26 14.51
C THR A 86 -4.65 -1.07 15.23
N GLY A 87 -4.27 0.18 15.53
CA GLY A 87 -3.02 0.52 16.21
C GLY A 87 -1.75 0.28 15.38
N ASN A 88 -1.88 0.14 14.06
CA ASN A 88 -0.74 0.04 13.15
C ASN A 88 -0.30 1.44 12.71
N ILE A 89 0.92 1.53 12.16
CA ILE A 89 1.37 2.75 11.48
C ILE A 89 0.49 2.96 10.22
N PRO A 90 -0.20 4.11 10.08
CA PRO A 90 -1.11 4.36 8.96
C PRO A 90 -0.36 4.84 7.71
N ASP A 91 0.48 3.97 7.14
CA ASP A 91 1.28 4.27 5.94
C ASP A 91 0.54 3.99 4.61
N GLY A 92 -0.55 3.22 4.64
CA GLY A 92 -1.35 2.85 3.48
C GLY A 92 -0.75 1.73 2.65
N PHE A 93 0.24 1.02 3.18
CA PHE A 93 0.90 -0.09 2.51
C PHE A 93 0.08 -1.38 2.64
N ALA A 94 -0.18 -2.03 1.50
CA ALA A 94 -0.93 -3.28 1.44
C ALA A 94 -0.02 -4.48 1.72
N SER A 95 0.33 -4.68 2.99
CA SER A 95 1.15 -5.83 3.43
C SER A 95 0.33 -7.11 3.56
N ALA A 96 1.03 -8.25 3.55
CA ALA A 96 0.42 -9.54 3.90
C ALA A 96 -0.16 -9.53 5.33
N SER A 97 0.51 -8.85 6.27
CA SER A 97 0.04 -8.73 7.65
C SER A 97 -1.29 -7.98 7.77
N ILE A 98 -1.52 -6.95 6.95
CA ILE A 98 -2.79 -6.22 6.92
C ILE A 98 -3.92 -7.08 6.35
N LEU A 99 -3.64 -7.86 5.30
CA LEU A 99 -4.61 -8.81 4.77
C LEU A 99 -5.02 -9.85 5.81
N GLU A 100 -4.07 -10.43 6.55
CA GLU A 100 -4.39 -11.38 7.63
C GLU A 100 -5.23 -10.75 8.75
N LYS A 101 -4.92 -9.50 9.14
CA LYS A 101 -5.73 -8.77 10.13
C LYS A 101 -7.16 -8.54 9.63
N LEU A 102 -7.33 -8.22 8.35
CA LEU A 102 -8.65 -8.10 7.73
C LEU A 102 -9.40 -9.43 7.72
N ARG A 103 -8.75 -10.53 7.36
CA ARG A 103 -9.34 -11.89 7.40
C ARG A 103 -9.79 -12.27 8.80
N ALA A 104 -8.92 -12.10 9.79
CA ALA A 104 -9.22 -12.40 11.20
C ALA A 104 -10.41 -11.57 11.72
N ALA A 105 -10.44 -10.27 11.40
CA ALA A 105 -11.56 -9.42 11.77
C ALA A 105 -12.87 -9.81 11.06
N ASP A 106 -12.81 -10.46 9.88
CA ASP A 106 -13.99 -10.83 9.09
C ASP A 106 -14.63 -12.08 9.70
N GLN A 107 -13.78 -13.04 10.06
CA GLN A 107 -14.17 -14.24 10.80
C GLN A 107 -14.80 -13.90 12.15
N ALA A 108 -14.22 -12.94 12.88
CA ALA A 108 -14.76 -12.48 14.16
C ALA A 108 -16.15 -11.81 14.02
N ARG A 109 -16.44 -11.18 12.87
CA ARG A 109 -17.77 -10.60 12.60
C ARG A 109 -18.79 -11.68 12.23
N ALA A 110 -18.36 -12.73 11.53
CA ALA A 110 -19.22 -13.85 11.15
C ALA A 110 -19.65 -14.72 12.34
N SER A 111 -18.85 -14.78 13.40
CA SER A 111 -19.16 -15.56 14.61
C SER A 111 -20.10 -14.86 15.60
N VAL A 112 -20.43 -13.57 15.41
CA VAL A 112 -21.40 -12.86 16.24
C VAL A 112 -22.82 -13.11 15.70
N PRO A 113 -23.71 -13.82 16.43
CA PRO A 113 -25.06 -14.06 15.96
C PRO A 113 -25.84 -12.74 15.88
N ARG A 114 -26.44 -12.48 14.71
CA ARG A 114 -27.38 -11.35 14.54
C ARG A 114 -28.63 -11.64 15.38
N ARG A 115 -28.90 -10.80 16.37
CA ARG A 115 -30.17 -10.77 17.10
C ARG A 115 -31.30 -10.25 16.23
#